data_AF-A0A9D9WVT8-F1
#
_entry.id   AF-A0A9D9WVT8-F1
#
_cell.length_a   1.000
_cell.length_b   1.000
_cell.length_c   1.000
_cell.angle_alpha   90.00
_cell.angle_beta   90.00
_cell.angle_gamma   90.00
#
_symmetry.space_group_name_H-M   'P 1'
#
loop_
_entity.id
_entity.type
_entity.pdbx_description
1 polymer ?
#
loop_
_entity_poly.entity_id
_entity_poly.type
_entity_poly.pdbx_seq_one_letter_code
_entity_poly.pdbx_strand_id
1 'polypeptide(L)'
;MKIKNALLIMRNRYRIAVLAISLFAVSLSCSVAETGNSATANAAAANAVNAANAANAEKSNTTGGATIQIDPNGPADIVRVFYKHLRERKFREAIFLTNLRPAVEGLTDTELKDFAVDFEAIAGEVPTEIQINGEIVSGDLATVTAMLPGEDDKTELQQIKLRRSGDLWIILSVDESAESRIKKEGTKYFYNLRIETHQEEAKKMLERISKAQLAHSLQNGGVFTDMATLVAAGLLPEDITTSESTGYNYAIELFPSKIKYTATATPAVYGKSGRLSYLLQLDQKGISRVTSKDTGGKPMKK
;
A
#
# COMPACT_ATOMS: atom_id res chain seq x y z
N MET A 1 -4.54 -11.37 9.38
CA MET A 1 -4.94 -9.95 9.52
C MET A 1 -4.32 -9.12 8.39
N LYS A 2 -4.57 -9.48 7.12
CA LYS A 2 -3.90 -8.87 5.94
C LYS A 2 -4.82 -8.03 5.04
N ILE A 3 -6.13 -7.92 5.30
CA ILE A 3 -7.01 -7.00 4.51
C ILE A 3 -6.67 -5.52 4.78
N LYS A 4 -5.93 -5.24 5.87
CA LYS A 4 -5.18 -3.99 6.02
C LYS A 4 -4.37 -3.64 4.78
N ASN A 5 -3.86 -4.62 4.01
CA ASN A 5 -3.08 -4.37 2.81
C ASN A 5 -3.84 -3.53 1.77
N ALA A 6 -5.16 -3.65 1.57
CA ALA A 6 -5.84 -2.82 0.56
C ALA A 6 -5.77 -1.30 0.84
N LEU A 7 -5.96 -0.87 2.09
CA LEU A 7 -5.76 0.53 2.50
C LEU A 7 -4.29 0.86 2.83
N LEU A 8 -3.50 -0.13 3.22
CA LEU A 8 -2.06 0.03 3.45
C LEU A 8 -1.31 0.18 2.12
N ILE A 9 -1.77 -0.40 1.01
CA ILE A 9 -1.27 -0.19 -0.35
C ILE A 9 -1.40 1.30 -0.70
N MET A 10 -2.54 1.91 -0.42
CA MET A 10 -2.77 3.37 -0.52
C MET A 10 -1.82 4.18 0.40
N ARG A 11 -1.25 3.57 1.44
CA ARG A 11 -0.30 4.18 2.42
C ARG A 11 1.16 3.70 2.26
N ASN A 12 1.43 2.79 1.33
CA ASN A 12 2.71 2.09 1.15
C ASN A 12 3.20 2.18 -0.31
N ARG A 13 2.33 2.46 -1.28
CA ARG A 13 2.75 2.94 -2.61
C ARG A 13 3.42 4.31 -2.54
N TYR A 14 3.02 5.19 -1.62
CA TYR A 14 3.79 6.41 -1.25
C TYR A 14 5.10 6.12 -0.48
N ARG A 15 5.44 4.85 -0.22
CA ARG A 15 6.80 4.41 0.19
C ARG A 15 7.55 3.76 -0.97
N ILE A 16 6.88 2.94 -1.78
CA ILE A 16 7.46 2.25 -2.94
C ILE A 16 7.86 3.23 -4.04
N ALA A 17 7.12 4.33 -4.22
CA ALA A 17 7.44 5.42 -5.16
C ALA A 17 8.83 6.04 -4.95
N VAL A 18 9.49 5.82 -3.79
CA VAL A 18 10.88 6.29 -3.57
C VAL A 18 11.76 5.26 -2.86
N LEU A 19 11.83 4.03 -3.39
CA LEU A 19 12.86 3.07 -2.97
C LEU A 19 13.56 2.32 -4.12
N ALA A 20 13.92 3.07 -5.17
CA ALA A 20 14.86 2.64 -6.20
C ALA A 20 16.14 3.50 -6.18
N ILE A 21 17.07 3.17 -5.28
CA ILE A 21 18.53 3.40 -5.43
C ILE A 21 19.23 2.30 -4.61
N SER A 22 20.04 1.50 -5.29
CA SER A 22 20.77 0.36 -4.73
C SER A 22 22.12 0.75 -4.13
N LEU A 23 22.58 0.09 -3.06
CA LEU A 23 24.02 0.02 -2.80
C LEU A 23 24.47 -1.22 -1.98
N PHE A 24 25.20 -2.09 -2.66
CA PHE A 24 26.21 -3.05 -2.18
C PHE A 24 25.81 -4.23 -1.26
N ALA A 25 26.54 -5.33 -1.48
CA ALA A 25 26.45 -6.57 -0.73
C ALA A 25 27.76 -6.86 0.02
N VAL A 26 27.67 -7.64 1.09
CA VAL A 26 28.78 -8.47 1.60
C VAL A 26 28.23 -9.86 1.87
N SER A 27 28.68 -10.84 1.09
CA SER A 27 28.41 -12.26 1.33
C SER A 27 29.43 -12.83 2.30
N LEU A 28 29.00 -13.45 3.38
CA LEU A 28 29.82 -14.35 4.19
C LEU A 28 29.15 -15.71 4.30
N SER A 29 29.63 -16.65 3.48
CA SER A 29 29.34 -18.07 3.57
C SER A 29 30.16 -18.73 4.68
N CYS A 30 29.55 -19.67 5.39
CA CYS A 30 30.23 -20.90 5.78
C CYS A 30 29.20 -22.03 5.97
N SER A 31 29.63 -23.27 5.79
CA SER A 31 28.82 -24.50 5.89
C SER A 31 29.63 -25.56 6.65
N VAL A 32 29.27 -26.86 6.55
CA VAL A 32 30.04 -28.03 7.05
C VAL A 32 29.92 -28.22 8.58
N ALA A 33 29.61 -29.40 9.14
CA ALA A 33 29.14 -30.67 8.56
C ALA A 33 28.39 -31.54 9.61
N GLU A 34 27.80 -32.64 9.14
CA GLU A 34 27.32 -33.76 9.96
C GLU A 34 28.48 -34.57 10.59
N THR A 35 28.22 -35.27 11.69
CA THR A 35 28.25 -36.77 11.75
C THR A 35 28.02 -37.28 13.18
N GLY A 36 27.37 -38.43 13.32
CA GLY A 36 27.13 -39.11 14.61
C GLY A 36 26.26 -40.35 14.42
N ASN A 37 26.86 -41.54 14.44
CA ASN A 37 26.27 -42.78 13.93
C ASN A 37 25.98 -43.81 15.06
N SER A 38 25.23 -44.87 14.71
CA SER A 38 25.09 -46.19 15.39
C SER A 38 23.91 -46.35 16.35
N ALA A 39 23.28 -47.53 16.51
CA ALA A 39 23.15 -48.72 15.64
C ALA A 39 22.19 -49.75 16.29
N THR A 40 21.41 -50.52 15.47
CA THR A 40 20.77 -51.84 15.79
C THR A 40 19.80 -51.92 17.00
N ALA A 41 18.83 -52.83 17.17
CA ALA A 41 18.00 -53.78 16.40
C ALA A 41 16.91 -54.30 17.40
N ASN A 42 15.90 -55.18 17.20
CA ASN A 42 15.27 -56.02 16.15
C ASN A 42 13.88 -56.46 16.74
N ALA A 43 12.86 -57.06 16.10
CA ALA A 43 12.51 -57.41 14.71
C ALA A 43 10.99 -57.76 14.62
N ALA A 44 10.50 -58.01 13.39
CA ALA A 44 9.38 -58.92 13.03
C ALA A 44 7.96 -58.71 13.62
N ALA A 45 7.14 -57.91 12.92
CA ALA A 45 5.71 -58.19 12.64
C ALA A 45 5.19 -57.22 11.53
N ALA A 46 4.26 -57.52 10.64
CA ALA A 46 3.79 -58.74 9.99
C ALA A 46 2.67 -58.31 8.99
N ASN A 47 3.03 -58.22 7.69
CA ASN A 47 2.12 -58.32 6.53
C ASN A 47 1.13 -57.18 6.18
N ALA A 48 0.93 -56.98 4.87
CA ALA A 48 0.07 -55.99 4.19
C ALA A 48 0.36 -54.49 4.50
N VAL A 49 0.33 -53.55 3.54
CA VAL A 49 -0.13 -53.56 2.14
C VAL A 49 1.00 -53.07 1.22
N ASN A 50 1.23 -53.74 0.09
CA ASN A 50 2.13 -53.21 -0.95
C ASN A 50 1.70 -53.67 -2.35
N ALA A 51 0.68 -53.00 -2.91
CA ALA A 51 0.06 -53.35 -4.20
C ALA A 51 -0.52 -52.10 -4.92
N ALA A 52 0.21 -50.98 -4.89
CA ALA A 52 -0.27 -49.69 -5.42
C ALA A 52 0.87 -48.82 -6.01
N ASN A 53 1.69 -49.38 -6.90
CA ASN A 53 2.71 -48.62 -7.65
C ASN A 53 3.13 -49.33 -8.95
N ALA A 54 2.36 -49.17 -10.04
CA ALA A 54 2.79 -49.29 -11.44
C ALA A 54 1.59 -49.24 -12.43
N ALA A 55 0.97 -48.06 -12.63
CA ALA A 55 0.11 -47.80 -13.79
C ALA A 55 0.00 -46.29 -14.07
N ASN A 56 0.58 -45.87 -15.20
CA ASN A 56 0.45 -44.60 -15.95
C ASN A 56 -0.42 -43.52 -15.28
N ALA A 57 0.09 -42.37 -14.81
CA ALA A 57 1.14 -41.52 -15.38
C ALA A 57 0.88 -41.09 -16.84
N GLU A 58 -0.15 -40.28 -17.08
CA GLU A 58 -0.13 -39.28 -18.17
C GLU A 58 -1.18 -38.16 -18.02
N LYS A 59 -0.79 -37.06 -17.35
CA LYS A 59 -0.93 -35.68 -17.89
C LYS A 59 -0.12 -34.70 -17.05
N SER A 60 0.38 -33.65 -17.70
CA SER A 60 1.46 -32.79 -17.21
C SER A 60 0.96 -31.44 -16.69
N ASN A 61 1.70 -30.90 -15.70
CA ASN A 61 1.85 -29.48 -15.36
C ASN A 61 0.60 -28.59 -15.34
N THR A 62 -0.05 -28.52 -14.19
CA THR A 62 -0.68 -27.27 -13.70
C THR A 62 -0.28 -27.02 -12.25
N THR A 63 0.54 -26.00 -12.00
CA THR A 63 0.94 -25.58 -10.65
C THR A 63 -0.15 -24.72 -9.99
N GLY A 64 -1.37 -25.28 -9.91
CA GLY A 64 -2.54 -24.66 -9.28
C GLY A 64 -2.92 -25.39 -7.99
N GLY A 65 -3.31 -24.62 -6.96
CA GLY A 65 -3.87 -25.20 -5.74
C GLY A 65 -5.27 -25.76 -5.96
N ALA A 66 -5.74 -26.62 -5.05
CA ALA A 66 -7.11 -27.11 -5.10
C ALA A 66 -8.12 -25.94 -5.05
N THR A 67 -9.12 -25.97 -5.93
CA THR A 67 -10.17 -24.95 -6.06
C THR A 67 -11.54 -25.54 -5.75
N ILE A 68 -12.42 -24.77 -5.11
CA ILE A 68 -13.80 -25.19 -4.81
C ILE A 68 -14.76 -24.90 -5.97
N GLN A 69 -15.91 -25.58 -5.98
CA GLN A 69 -17.11 -25.05 -6.64
C GLN A 69 -17.56 -23.77 -5.91
N ILE A 70 -18.15 -22.84 -6.66
CA ILE A 70 -18.57 -21.52 -6.15
C ILE A 70 -20.07 -21.39 -6.39
N ASP A 71 -20.86 -21.34 -5.31
CA ASP A 71 -22.31 -21.17 -5.37
C ASP A 71 -22.69 -19.72 -5.70
N PRO A 72 -23.61 -19.46 -6.65
CA PRO A 72 -24.01 -18.11 -7.04
C PRO A 72 -24.54 -17.28 -5.85
N ASN A 73 -24.03 -16.05 -5.71
CA ASN A 73 -24.27 -15.13 -4.58
C ASN A 73 -23.71 -15.62 -3.21
N GLY A 74 -22.97 -16.72 -3.17
CA GLY A 74 -22.22 -17.15 -1.99
C GLY A 74 -21.05 -16.21 -1.64
N PRO A 75 -20.47 -16.28 -0.43
CA PRO A 75 -19.30 -15.49 -0.03
C PRO A 75 -18.12 -15.56 -1.01
N ALA A 76 -17.77 -16.76 -1.50
CA ALA A 76 -16.74 -16.97 -2.51
C ALA A 76 -17.11 -16.31 -3.85
N ASP A 77 -18.39 -16.28 -4.19
CA ASP A 77 -18.88 -15.60 -5.40
C ASP A 77 -18.77 -14.08 -5.28
N ILE A 78 -19.11 -13.52 -4.12
CA ILE A 78 -18.90 -12.08 -3.84
C ILE A 78 -17.41 -11.71 -3.90
N VAL A 79 -16.51 -12.55 -3.38
CA VAL A 79 -15.06 -12.37 -3.53
C VAL A 79 -14.64 -12.40 -5.01
N ARG A 80 -15.11 -13.39 -5.77
CA ARG A 80 -14.83 -13.53 -7.21
C ARG A 80 -15.33 -12.33 -8.01
N VAL A 81 -16.52 -11.82 -7.71
CA VAL A 81 -17.14 -10.66 -8.37
C VAL A 81 -16.46 -9.35 -7.97
N PHE A 82 -16.08 -9.17 -6.70
CA PHE A 82 -15.32 -8.02 -6.22
C PHE A 82 -14.03 -7.79 -7.01
N TYR A 83 -13.18 -8.82 -7.11
CA TYR A 83 -11.93 -8.70 -7.85
C TYR A 83 -12.13 -8.60 -9.37
N LYS A 84 -13.17 -9.25 -9.92
CA LYS A 84 -13.58 -9.02 -11.31
C LYS A 84 -13.90 -7.55 -11.54
N HIS A 85 -14.66 -6.91 -10.66
CA HIS A 85 -15.01 -5.49 -10.79
C HIS A 85 -13.81 -4.56 -10.65
N LEU A 86 -12.87 -4.80 -9.73
CA LEU A 86 -11.61 -4.04 -9.65
C LEU A 86 -10.83 -4.11 -10.98
N ARG A 87 -10.67 -5.32 -11.54
CA ARG A 87 -9.96 -5.53 -12.82
C ARG A 87 -10.68 -4.90 -14.02
N GLU A 88 -12.02 -4.89 -13.98
CA GLU A 88 -12.88 -4.21 -14.97
C GLU A 88 -12.97 -2.68 -14.76
N ARG A 89 -12.22 -2.10 -13.80
CA ARG A 89 -12.25 -0.67 -13.42
C ARG A 89 -13.62 -0.18 -12.91
N LYS A 90 -14.47 -1.13 -12.50
CA LYS A 90 -15.79 -0.92 -11.89
C LYS A 90 -15.63 -0.68 -10.39
N PHE A 91 -14.93 0.41 -10.07
CA PHE A 91 -14.49 0.70 -8.70
C PHE A 91 -15.67 0.95 -7.76
N ARG A 92 -16.74 1.60 -8.24
CA ARG A 92 -17.98 1.82 -7.47
C ARG A 92 -18.59 0.47 -7.10
N GLU A 93 -18.78 -0.40 -8.07
CA GLU A 93 -19.40 -1.72 -7.94
C GLU A 93 -18.57 -2.64 -7.05
N ALA A 94 -17.24 -2.64 -7.19
CA ALA A 94 -16.33 -3.35 -6.29
C ALA A 94 -16.48 -2.84 -4.85
N ILE A 95 -16.38 -1.53 -4.62
CA ILE A 95 -16.42 -0.94 -3.26
C ILE A 95 -17.82 -1.15 -2.62
N PHE A 96 -18.90 -1.20 -3.40
CA PHE A 96 -20.25 -1.52 -2.93
C PHE A 96 -20.38 -2.93 -2.32
N LEU A 97 -19.53 -3.89 -2.72
CA LEU A 97 -19.47 -5.24 -2.13
C LEU A 97 -18.69 -5.30 -0.81
N THR A 98 -18.34 -4.15 -0.22
CA THR A 98 -17.48 -4.05 0.96
C THR A 98 -18.08 -3.17 2.05
N ASN A 99 -17.53 -3.25 3.28
CA ASN A 99 -17.86 -2.31 4.34
C ASN A 99 -17.33 -0.86 4.13
N LEU A 100 -16.64 -0.58 3.01
CA LEU A 100 -16.32 0.79 2.56
C LEU A 100 -17.48 1.50 1.85
N ARG A 101 -18.57 0.78 1.48
CA ARG A 101 -19.69 1.29 0.66
C ARG A 101 -20.18 2.72 1.01
N PRO A 102 -20.36 3.13 2.28
CA PRO A 102 -20.82 4.50 2.62
C PRO A 102 -19.90 5.63 2.13
N ALA A 103 -18.63 5.33 1.82
CA ALA A 103 -17.68 6.27 1.26
C ALA A 103 -17.85 6.55 -0.24
N VAL A 104 -18.62 5.73 -0.98
CA VAL A 104 -18.85 5.89 -2.43
C VAL A 104 -20.32 6.01 -2.84
N GLU A 105 -21.27 5.55 -2.01
CA GLU A 105 -22.66 5.44 -2.46
C GLU A 105 -23.35 6.77 -2.78
N GLY A 106 -22.87 7.87 -2.20
CA GLY A 106 -23.31 9.24 -2.52
C GLY A 106 -22.39 10.05 -3.44
N LEU A 107 -21.28 9.49 -3.95
CA LEU A 107 -20.38 10.22 -4.85
C LEU A 107 -20.91 10.22 -6.29
N THR A 108 -20.87 11.36 -6.98
CA THR A 108 -21.03 11.43 -8.44
C THR A 108 -19.86 10.78 -9.17
N ASP A 109 -20.02 10.45 -10.46
CA ASP A 109 -18.91 9.89 -11.26
C ASP A 109 -17.77 10.90 -11.50
N THR A 110 -18.06 12.21 -11.39
CA THR A 110 -17.05 13.28 -11.43
C THR A 110 -16.21 13.30 -10.15
N GLU A 111 -16.84 13.13 -8.99
CA GLU A 111 -16.12 13.03 -7.71
C GLU A 111 -15.36 11.71 -7.59
N LEU A 112 -15.93 10.59 -8.08
CA LEU A 112 -15.24 9.30 -8.11
C LEU A 112 -13.96 9.35 -8.97
N LYS A 113 -13.95 10.17 -10.03
CA LYS A 113 -12.76 10.44 -10.87
C LYS A 113 -11.64 11.21 -10.17
N ASP A 114 -11.91 11.96 -9.09
CA ASP A 114 -10.82 12.58 -8.30
C ASP A 114 -9.85 11.51 -7.77
N PHE A 115 -10.37 10.30 -7.49
CA PHE A 115 -9.64 9.15 -6.94
C PHE A 115 -9.18 8.15 -8.01
N ALA A 116 -9.27 8.49 -9.31
CA ALA A 116 -8.95 7.54 -10.38
C ALA A 116 -7.50 7.02 -10.29
N VAL A 117 -6.53 7.88 -9.96
CA VAL A 117 -5.12 7.48 -9.76
C VAL A 117 -4.98 6.52 -8.57
N ASP A 118 -5.65 6.81 -7.45
CA ASP A 118 -5.63 5.99 -6.24
C ASP A 118 -6.25 4.60 -6.49
N PHE A 119 -7.26 4.51 -7.37
CA PHE A 119 -7.95 3.26 -7.72
C PHE A 119 -7.26 2.45 -8.83
N GLU A 120 -6.73 3.09 -9.88
CA GLU A 120 -5.94 2.41 -10.92
C GLU A 120 -4.69 1.74 -10.34
N ALA A 121 -4.08 2.36 -9.33
CA ALA A 121 -2.97 1.77 -8.59
C ALA A 121 -3.34 0.43 -7.91
N ILE A 122 -4.59 0.27 -7.47
CA ILE A 122 -5.12 -0.99 -6.89
C ILE A 122 -5.49 -1.98 -8.00
N ALA A 123 -6.11 -1.53 -9.10
CA ALA A 123 -6.46 -2.40 -10.24
C ALA A 123 -5.22 -3.08 -10.85
N GLY A 124 -4.08 -2.39 -10.88
CA GLY A 124 -2.81 -2.93 -11.38
C GLY A 124 -2.21 -4.06 -10.54
N GLU A 125 -2.69 -4.31 -9.31
CA GLU A 125 -2.26 -5.42 -8.44
C GLU A 125 -3.22 -6.62 -8.48
N VAL A 126 -4.38 -6.50 -9.15
CA VAL A 126 -5.38 -7.57 -9.18
C VAL A 126 -4.98 -8.63 -10.22
N PRO A 127 -4.73 -9.89 -9.81
CA PRO A 127 -4.31 -10.93 -10.74
C PRO A 127 -5.42 -11.26 -11.76
N THR A 128 -5.02 -11.80 -12.92
CA THR A 128 -5.92 -12.19 -14.03
C THR A 128 -6.88 -13.34 -13.66
N GLU A 129 -6.51 -14.16 -12.70
CA GLU A 129 -7.31 -15.24 -12.12
C GLU A 129 -7.07 -15.32 -10.61
N ILE A 130 -8.06 -15.80 -9.86
CA ILE A 130 -7.98 -15.99 -8.41
C ILE A 130 -8.43 -17.40 -8.09
N GLN A 131 -7.50 -18.21 -7.60
CA GLN A 131 -7.80 -19.56 -7.14
C GLN A 131 -8.43 -19.45 -5.75
N ILE A 132 -9.75 -19.62 -5.65
CA ILE A 132 -10.46 -19.71 -4.37
C ILE A 132 -10.39 -21.17 -3.90
N ASN A 133 -9.75 -21.38 -2.75
CA ASN A 133 -9.38 -22.70 -2.24
C ASN A 133 -10.34 -23.24 -1.18
N GLY A 134 -11.22 -22.40 -0.66
CA GLY A 134 -12.16 -22.79 0.38
C GLY A 134 -13.05 -21.65 0.85
N GLU A 135 -14.15 -22.03 1.48
CA GLU A 135 -15.08 -21.15 2.17
C GLU A 135 -15.53 -21.81 3.47
N ILE A 136 -15.67 -21.02 4.53
CA ILE A 136 -16.26 -21.45 5.81
C ILE A 136 -17.32 -20.43 6.21
N VAL A 137 -18.57 -20.87 6.30
CA VAL A 137 -19.71 -20.06 6.76
C VAL A 137 -20.07 -20.44 8.20
N SER A 138 -20.36 -19.45 9.03
CA SER A 138 -20.77 -19.61 10.43
C SER A 138 -21.78 -18.54 10.80
N GLY A 139 -23.06 -18.82 10.56
CA GLY A 139 -24.15 -17.84 10.72
C GLY A 139 -23.97 -16.66 9.75
N ASP A 140 -24.02 -15.44 10.28
CA ASP A 140 -23.85 -14.20 9.51
C ASP A 140 -22.38 -13.83 9.21
N LEU A 141 -21.43 -14.74 9.43
CA LEU A 141 -20.01 -14.54 9.14
C LEU A 141 -19.50 -15.60 8.17
N ALA A 142 -18.60 -15.22 7.27
CA ALA A 142 -17.89 -16.15 6.41
C ALA A 142 -16.39 -15.81 6.30
N THR A 143 -15.57 -16.82 6.02
CA THR A 143 -14.16 -16.66 5.65
C THR A 143 -13.89 -17.43 4.37
N VAL A 144 -13.45 -16.73 3.33
CA VAL A 144 -13.01 -17.28 2.05
C VAL A 144 -11.49 -17.34 2.05
N THR A 145 -10.91 -18.44 1.59
CA THR A 145 -9.46 -18.57 1.36
C THR A 145 -9.15 -18.54 -0.12
N ALA A 146 -8.18 -17.71 -0.51
CA ALA A 146 -7.79 -17.56 -1.92
C ALA A 146 -6.29 -17.29 -2.06
N MET A 147 -5.70 -17.78 -3.14
CA MET A 147 -4.33 -17.44 -3.56
C MET A 147 -4.31 -16.02 -4.15
N LEU A 148 -3.55 -15.11 -3.54
CA LEU A 148 -3.41 -13.70 -3.93
C LEU A 148 -1.94 -13.22 -3.80
N PRO A 149 -1.49 -12.22 -4.59
CA PRO A 149 -0.14 -11.65 -4.46
C PRO A 149 0.21 -11.22 -3.03
N GLY A 150 1.38 -11.66 -2.56
CA GLY A 150 2.02 -11.24 -1.31
C GLY A 150 2.99 -10.08 -1.52
N GLU A 151 3.90 -9.89 -0.56
CA GLU A 151 4.80 -8.71 -0.53
C GLU A 151 6.02 -8.81 -1.46
N ASP A 152 6.33 -10.02 -1.96
CA ASP A 152 7.45 -10.31 -2.88
C ASP A 152 6.94 -10.72 -4.30
N ASP A 153 5.75 -10.30 -4.72
CA ASP A 153 4.96 -10.83 -5.87
C ASP A 153 4.60 -12.33 -5.79
N LYS A 154 5.17 -13.08 -4.85
CA LYS A 154 4.85 -14.48 -4.54
C LYS A 154 3.38 -14.61 -4.12
N THR A 155 2.66 -15.55 -4.71
CA THR A 155 1.26 -15.79 -4.36
C THR A 155 1.14 -16.47 -2.98
N GLU A 156 0.42 -15.85 -2.05
CA GLU A 156 0.14 -16.36 -0.71
C GLU A 156 -1.33 -16.81 -0.57
N LEU A 157 -1.59 -17.79 0.31
CA LEU A 157 -2.95 -18.14 0.72
C LEU A 157 -3.48 -17.10 1.73
N GLN A 158 -4.44 -16.27 1.30
CA GLN A 158 -4.99 -15.19 2.12
C GLN A 158 -6.42 -15.50 2.58
N GLN A 159 -6.76 -15.03 3.80
CA GLN A 159 -8.11 -15.10 4.37
C GLN A 159 -8.85 -13.79 4.18
N ILE A 160 -9.97 -13.85 3.44
CA ILE A 160 -10.89 -12.74 3.22
C ILE A 160 -12.11 -12.97 4.12
N LYS A 161 -12.44 -12.00 4.97
CA LYS A 161 -13.59 -12.09 5.88
C LYS A 161 -14.80 -11.37 5.28
N LEU A 162 -15.98 -11.98 5.44
CA LEU A 162 -17.25 -11.41 5.03
C LEU A 162 -18.26 -11.45 6.18
N ARG A 163 -19.25 -10.57 6.11
CA ARG A 163 -20.42 -10.49 7.01
C ARG A 163 -21.69 -10.42 6.17
N ARG A 164 -22.78 -11.05 6.62
CA ARG A 164 -24.10 -10.91 6.02
C ARG A 164 -24.75 -9.59 6.45
N SER A 165 -25.40 -8.90 5.52
CA SER A 165 -26.04 -7.59 5.73
C SER A 165 -27.33 -7.54 4.91
N GLY A 166 -28.45 -7.88 5.57
CA GLY A 166 -29.65 -8.32 4.85
C GLY A 166 -29.34 -9.61 4.07
N ASP A 167 -29.85 -9.73 2.85
CA ASP A 167 -29.63 -10.90 1.99
C ASP A 167 -28.26 -10.91 1.28
N LEU A 168 -27.42 -9.88 1.48
CA LEU A 168 -26.13 -9.71 0.81
C LEU A 168 -24.94 -10.04 1.72
N TRP A 169 -23.92 -10.70 1.17
CA TRP A 169 -22.60 -10.77 1.80
C TRP A 169 -21.77 -9.54 1.45
N ILE A 170 -21.10 -8.96 2.44
CA ILE A 170 -20.16 -7.84 2.27
C ILE A 170 -18.76 -8.20 2.80
N ILE A 171 -17.74 -7.83 2.04
CA ILE A 171 -16.33 -8.02 2.40
C ILE A 171 -15.93 -7.01 3.48
N LEU A 172 -15.26 -7.49 4.53
CA LEU A 172 -14.74 -6.67 5.62
C LEU A 172 -13.36 -6.12 5.25
N SER A 173 -13.35 -5.17 4.31
CA SER A 173 -12.16 -4.49 3.80
C SER A 173 -11.41 -3.68 4.87
N VAL A 174 -12.12 -3.22 5.91
CA VAL A 174 -11.52 -2.54 7.07
C VAL A 174 -12.06 -3.10 8.40
N ASP A 175 -11.36 -2.79 9.49
CA ASP A 175 -11.82 -3.10 10.85
C ASP A 175 -12.99 -2.21 11.30
N GLU A 176 -13.62 -2.58 12.42
CA GLU A 176 -14.84 -1.94 12.95
C GLU A 176 -14.65 -0.45 13.32
N SER A 177 -13.44 -0.06 13.75
CA SER A 177 -13.11 1.33 14.07
C SER A 177 -13.10 2.19 12.80
N ALA A 178 -12.45 1.68 11.75
CA ALA A 178 -12.47 2.32 10.44
C ALA A 178 -13.86 2.29 9.78
N GLU A 179 -14.63 1.20 9.91
CA GLU A 179 -16.02 1.10 9.42
C GLU A 179 -16.93 2.14 10.11
N SER A 180 -16.78 2.32 11.43
CA SER A 180 -17.49 3.35 12.20
C SER A 180 -17.13 4.77 11.73
N ARG A 181 -15.83 5.02 11.47
CA ARG A 181 -15.36 6.28 10.86
C ARG A 181 -15.99 6.52 9.48
N ILE A 182 -16.01 5.50 8.62
CA ILE A 182 -16.61 5.58 7.27
C ILE A 182 -18.10 5.88 7.33
N LYS A 183 -18.86 5.19 8.20
CA LYS A 183 -20.29 5.44 8.41
C LYS A 183 -20.58 6.86 8.90
N LYS A 184 -19.66 7.46 9.67
CA LYS A 184 -19.77 8.83 10.17
C LYS A 184 -19.38 9.90 9.13
N GLU A 185 -18.40 9.63 8.28
CA GLU A 185 -17.90 10.60 7.30
C GLU A 185 -18.57 10.50 5.93
N GLY A 186 -19.12 9.33 5.59
CA GLY A 186 -19.73 9.04 4.29
C GLY A 186 -18.79 9.36 3.14
N THR A 187 -19.32 10.01 2.11
CA THR A 187 -18.58 10.49 0.92
C THR A 187 -17.35 11.34 1.21
N LYS A 188 -17.24 11.94 2.41
CA LYS A 188 -16.06 12.75 2.80
C LYS A 188 -14.86 11.89 3.20
N TYR A 189 -15.06 10.59 3.45
CA TYR A 189 -14.02 9.70 3.98
C TYR A 189 -12.77 9.65 3.11
N PHE A 190 -12.90 9.37 1.80
CA PHE A 190 -11.72 9.28 0.92
C PHE A 190 -11.02 10.63 0.73
N TYR A 191 -11.75 11.74 0.70
CA TYR A 191 -11.13 13.08 0.71
C TYR A 191 -10.36 13.36 2.01
N ASN A 192 -10.93 13.04 3.18
CA ASN A 192 -10.24 13.21 4.46
C ASN A 192 -9.01 12.29 4.56
N LEU A 193 -9.13 11.02 4.18
CA LEU A 193 -8.02 10.07 4.15
C LEU A 193 -6.87 10.55 3.25
N ARG A 194 -7.19 11.04 2.04
CA ARG A 194 -6.19 11.57 1.11
C ARG A 194 -5.50 12.84 1.64
N ILE A 195 -6.26 13.76 2.25
CA ILE A 195 -5.73 14.93 2.95
C ILE A 195 -4.79 14.52 4.09
N GLU A 196 -5.15 13.51 4.89
CA GLU A 196 -4.34 13.02 6.01
C GLU A 196 -3.04 12.37 5.53
N THR A 197 -3.11 11.50 4.53
CA THR A 197 -1.96 10.82 3.90
C THR A 197 -0.96 11.83 3.33
N HIS A 198 -1.41 12.71 2.42
CA HIS A 198 -0.55 13.74 1.83
C HIS A 198 0.03 14.70 2.88
N GLN A 199 -0.67 14.96 4.00
CA GLN A 199 -0.14 15.78 5.11
C GLN A 199 0.88 15.06 5.99
N GLU A 200 0.80 13.74 6.12
CA GLU A 200 1.87 12.93 6.72
C GLU A 200 3.11 12.94 5.79
N GLU A 201 2.90 12.85 4.47
CA GLU A 201 3.97 12.86 3.47
C GLU A 201 4.62 14.22 3.23
N ALA A 202 3.87 15.33 3.19
CA ALA A 202 4.44 16.66 3.05
C ALA A 202 5.43 17.01 4.17
N LYS A 203 5.18 16.52 5.39
CA LYS A 203 6.12 16.61 6.52
C LYS A 203 7.38 15.77 6.28
N LYS A 204 7.22 14.48 5.93
CA LYS A 204 8.36 13.57 5.61
C LYS A 204 9.21 14.11 4.45
N MET A 205 8.58 14.71 3.45
CA MET A 205 9.28 15.27 2.29
C MET A 205 10.04 16.54 2.65
N LEU A 206 9.50 17.41 3.52
CA LEU A 206 10.25 18.53 4.09
C LEU A 206 11.41 18.06 4.98
N GLU A 207 11.24 17.01 5.79
CA GLU A 207 12.34 16.37 6.51
C GLU A 207 13.41 15.79 5.56
N ARG A 208 12.99 15.24 4.41
CA ARG A 208 13.91 14.78 3.36
C ARG A 208 14.66 15.92 2.70
N ILE A 209 13.98 17.03 2.35
CA ILE A 209 14.62 18.27 1.88
C ILE A 209 15.69 18.72 2.87
N SER A 210 15.40 18.71 4.18
CA SER A 210 16.41 19.05 5.19
C SER A 210 17.62 18.10 5.21
N LYS A 211 17.43 16.80 5.01
CA LYS A 211 18.52 15.81 4.99
C LYS A 211 19.36 15.97 3.71
N ALA A 212 18.70 16.19 2.57
CA ALA A 212 19.35 16.47 1.28
C ALA A 212 20.16 17.77 1.32
N GLN A 213 19.60 18.85 1.88
CA GLN A 213 20.31 20.12 2.08
C GLN A 213 21.53 20.00 3.00
N LEU A 214 21.42 19.24 4.09
CA LEU A 214 22.55 18.97 4.98
C LEU A 214 23.65 18.16 4.27
N ALA A 215 23.28 17.10 3.54
CA ALA A 215 24.22 16.27 2.78
C ALA A 215 24.97 17.10 1.71
N HIS A 216 24.24 17.92 0.95
CA HIS A 216 24.84 18.85 -0.02
C HIS A 216 25.78 19.85 0.65
N SER A 217 25.33 20.48 1.75
CA SER A 217 26.11 21.49 2.50
C SER A 217 27.43 20.93 3.03
N LEU A 218 27.43 19.69 3.57
CA LEU A 218 28.63 19.01 4.03
C LEU A 218 29.64 18.71 2.91
N GLN A 219 29.15 18.45 1.69
CA GLN A 219 29.99 18.18 0.51
C GLN A 219 30.48 19.45 -0.19
N ASN A 220 29.74 20.57 -0.09
CA ASN A 220 29.95 21.79 -0.87
C ASN A 220 30.33 23.01 0.00
N GLY A 221 31.17 22.81 1.02
CA GLY A 221 31.74 23.92 1.80
C GLY A 221 30.73 24.74 2.61
N GLY A 222 29.62 24.13 3.03
CA GLY A 222 28.60 24.75 3.87
C GLY A 222 27.38 25.33 3.15
N VAL A 223 27.35 25.35 1.81
CA VAL A 223 26.26 26.01 1.06
C VAL A 223 25.07 25.09 0.76
N PHE A 224 23.86 25.65 0.89
CA PHE A 224 22.60 25.05 0.45
C PHE A 224 22.33 25.36 -1.03
N THR A 225 21.47 24.56 -1.66
CA THR A 225 21.20 24.63 -3.10
C THR A 225 19.71 24.51 -3.43
N ASP A 226 19.34 24.65 -4.71
CA ASP A 226 17.96 24.56 -5.19
C ASP A 226 17.44 23.12 -5.35
N MET A 227 16.13 22.99 -5.63
CA MET A 227 15.46 21.70 -5.80
C MET A 227 16.06 20.88 -6.95
N ALA A 228 16.33 21.51 -8.09
CA ALA A 228 16.81 20.85 -9.29
C ALA A 228 18.20 20.22 -9.05
N THR A 229 19.10 20.94 -8.36
CA THR A 229 20.42 20.43 -7.98
C THR A 229 20.31 19.23 -7.04
N LEU A 230 19.38 19.24 -6.07
CA LEU A 230 19.19 18.11 -5.13
C LEU A 230 18.58 16.88 -5.81
N VAL A 231 17.73 17.05 -6.83
CA VAL A 231 17.19 15.95 -7.65
C VAL A 231 18.28 15.39 -8.57
N ALA A 232 19.04 16.25 -9.26
CA ALA A 232 20.16 15.84 -10.12
C ALA A 232 21.28 15.12 -9.34
N ALA A 233 21.46 15.43 -8.05
CA ALA A 233 22.37 14.73 -7.15
C ALA A 233 21.78 13.42 -6.53
N GLY A 234 20.55 13.03 -6.89
CA GLY A 234 19.87 11.84 -6.35
C GLY A 234 19.44 11.92 -4.89
N LEU A 235 19.54 13.09 -4.25
CA LEU A 235 19.21 13.30 -2.84
C LEU A 235 17.68 13.42 -2.62
N LEU A 236 16.99 13.98 -3.62
CA LEU A 236 15.53 14.06 -3.70
C LEU A 236 15.00 13.27 -4.91
N PRO A 237 13.78 12.71 -4.82
CA PRO A 237 13.14 12.06 -5.97
C PRO A 237 12.71 13.09 -7.01
N GLU A 238 12.56 12.66 -8.25
CA GLU A 238 12.06 13.50 -9.34
C GLU A 238 10.60 13.94 -9.12
N ASP A 239 9.77 13.09 -8.49
CA ASP A 239 8.33 13.33 -8.31
C ASP A 239 8.01 14.57 -7.46
N ILE A 240 8.93 15.00 -6.59
CA ILE A 240 8.85 16.23 -5.79
C ILE A 240 8.68 17.51 -6.63
N THR A 241 9.05 17.46 -7.91
CA THR A 241 8.90 18.58 -8.86
C THR A 241 7.44 18.81 -9.27
N THR A 242 6.53 17.87 -8.96
CA THR A 242 5.11 17.95 -9.27
C THR A 242 4.24 17.68 -8.04
N SER A 243 2.96 18.03 -8.15
CA SER A 243 1.95 17.68 -7.16
C SER A 243 1.10 16.46 -7.54
N GLU A 244 1.46 15.71 -8.58
CA GLU A 244 0.61 14.63 -9.13
C GLU A 244 0.61 13.40 -8.22
N SER A 245 1.80 12.92 -7.82
CA SER A 245 1.94 11.94 -6.73
C SER A 245 1.72 12.61 -5.37
N THR A 246 2.45 13.69 -5.09
CA THR A 246 2.62 14.20 -3.73
C THR A 246 1.44 15.00 -3.16
N GLY A 247 0.48 15.39 -4.02
CA GLY A 247 -0.63 16.29 -3.68
C GLY A 247 -0.22 17.73 -3.28
N TYR A 248 1.08 18.04 -3.26
CA TYR A 248 1.65 19.27 -2.70
C TYR A 248 2.68 19.89 -3.65
N ASN A 249 2.68 21.21 -3.74
CA ASN A 249 3.71 21.98 -4.43
C ASN A 249 4.82 22.34 -3.43
N TYR A 250 6.05 21.90 -3.71
CA TYR A 250 7.23 22.19 -2.90
C TYR A 250 8.07 23.32 -3.51
N ALA A 251 8.61 24.19 -2.67
CA ALA A 251 9.55 25.23 -3.08
C ALA A 251 10.69 25.34 -2.07
N ILE A 252 11.87 25.73 -2.55
CA ILE A 252 13.07 26.01 -1.75
C ILE A 252 13.53 27.43 -2.09
N GLU A 253 13.59 28.29 -1.08
CA GLU A 253 14.08 29.66 -1.20
C GLU A 253 15.45 29.77 -0.52
N LEU A 254 16.48 30.13 -1.29
CA LEU A 254 17.83 30.37 -0.78
C LEU A 254 18.01 31.83 -0.37
N PHE A 255 18.68 32.07 0.75
CA PHE A 255 19.13 33.43 1.11
C PHE A 255 20.40 33.79 0.30
N PRO A 256 20.70 35.08 0.07
CA PRO A 256 21.78 35.50 -0.85
C PRO A 256 23.16 34.88 -0.56
N SER A 257 23.48 34.58 0.70
CA SER A 257 24.73 33.95 1.12
C SER A 257 24.72 32.41 1.08
N LYS A 258 23.62 31.77 0.66
CA LYS A 258 23.37 30.31 0.58
C LYS A 258 23.61 29.48 1.86
N ILE A 259 24.09 30.07 2.96
CA ILE A 259 24.21 29.42 4.28
C ILE A 259 22.89 29.38 5.08
N LYS A 260 21.77 29.82 4.47
CA LYS A 260 20.40 29.67 4.98
C LYS A 260 19.45 29.43 3.81
N TYR A 261 18.39 28.67 4.08
CA TYR A 261 17.27 28.46 3.18
C TYR A 261 15.96 28.41 3.98
N THR A 262 14.83 28.50 3.29
CA THR A 262 13.53 27.99 3.75
C THR A 262 12.96 27.03 2.72
N ALA A 263 12.11 26.10 3.14
CA ALA A 263 11.35 25.28 2.22
C ALA A 263 9.87 25.31 2.60
N THR A 264 8.97 25.31 1.61
CA THR A 264 7.52 25.28 1.83
C THR A 264 6.89 24.10 1.14
N ALA A 265 5.78 23.60 1.69
CA ALA A 265 4.87 22.70 0.99
C ALA A 265 3.45 23.28 1.06
N THR A 266 2.83 23.49 -0.10
CA THR A 266 1.48 24.08 -0.24
C THR A 266 0.56 23.07 -0.94
N PRO A 267 -0.66 22.77 -0.43
CA PRO A 267 -1.52 21.79 -1.07
C PRO A 267 -1.94 22.26 -2.46
N ALA A 268 -1.81 21.41 -3.47
CA ALA A 268 -2.14 21.76 -4.85
C ALA A 268 -3.63 22.09 -5.07
N VAL A 269 -4.53 21.41 -4.35
CA VAL A 269 -5.96 21.74 -4.30
C VAL A 269 -6.41 21.78 -2.84
N TYR A 270 -6.61 23.00 -2.32
CA TYR A 270 -7.11 23.20 -0.96
C TYR A 270 -8.45 22.48 -0.77
N GLY A 271 -8.55 21.67 0.29
CA GLY A 271 -9.74 20.88 0.61
C GLY A 271 -9.88 19.57 -0.18
N LYS A 272 -9.03 19.27 -1.17
CA LYS A 272 -8.94 17.94 -1.80
C LYS A 272 -7.60 17.24 -1.56
N SER A 273 -6.47 17.89 -1.85
CA SER A 273 -5.14 17.32 -1.65
C SER A 273 -4.52 17.68 -0.30
N GLY A 274 -5.01 18.75 0.34
CA GLY A 274 -4.62 19.14 1.70
C GLY A 274 -5.33 20.39 2.19
N ARG A 275 -5.21 20.72 3.49
CA ARG A 275 -5.72 21.98 4.10
C ARG A 275 -4.60 22.85 4.66
N LEU A 276 -3.74 22.26 5.48
CA LEU A 276 -2.54 22.89 6.01
C LEU A 276 -1.50 23.12 4.91
N SER A 277 -0.89 24.30 4.92
CA SER A 277 0.40 24.54 4.29
C SER A 277 1.51 24.44 5.34
N TYR A 278 2.75 24.25 4.89
CA TYR A 278 3.92 23.99 5.72
C TYR A 278 5.08 24.91 5.38
N LEU A 279 5.88 25.24 6.40
CA LEU A 279 7.08 26.05 6.31
C LEU A 279 8.19 25.44 7.16
N LEU A 280 9.27 25.02 6.51
CA LEU A 280 10.51 24.57 7.12
C LEU A 280 11.51 25.73 7.18
N GLN A 281 12.07 25.96 8.37
CA GLN A 281 13.14 26.93 8.62
C GLN A 281 14.22 26.35 9.51
N LEU A 282 15.46 26.83 9.38
CA LEU A 282 16.52 26.55 10.34
C LEU A 282 16.35 27.43 11.60
N ASP A 283 16.35 26.83 12.78
CA ASP A 283 16.39 27.58 14.05
C ASP A 283 17.80 28.17 14.33
N GLN A 284 17.94 28.89 15.44
CA GLN A 284 19.20 29.56 15.80
C GLN A 284 20.40 28.61 15.95
N LYS A 285 20.17 27.30 16.13
CA LYS A 285 21.21 26.27 16.22
C LYS A 285 21.47 25.55 14.88
N GLY A 286 20.85 26.01 13.80
CA GLY A 286 20.90 25.34 12.49
C GLY A 286 20.01 24.09 12.40
N ILE A 287 19.11 23.87 13.36
CA ILE A 287 18.23 22.70 13.37
C ILE A 287 16.94 23.03 12.62
N SER A 288 16.60 22.22 11.61
CA SER A 288 15.37 22.38 10.84
C SER A 288 14.11 22.17 11.70
N ARG A 289 13.15 23.09 11.59
CA ARG A 289 11.83 23.04 12.21
C ARG A 289 10.77 23.14 11.12
N VAL A 290 9.86 22.17 11.07
CA VAL A 290 8.64 22.27 10.26
C VAL A 290 7.53 22.91 11.11
N THR A 291 6.92 23.97 10.57
CA THR A 291 5.71 24.60 11.10
C THR A 291 4.57 24.42 10.12
N SER A 292 3.32 24.53 10.58
CA SER A 292 2.13 24.31 9.76
C SER A 292 1.00 25.25 10.13
N LYS A 293 0.25 25.73 9.14
CA LYS A 293 -0.94 26.57 9.34
C LYS A 293 -1.95 26.34 8.22
N ASP A 294 -3.24 26.44 8.54
CA ASP A 294 -4.24 26.61 7.47
C ASP A 294 -4.12 28.04 6.92
N THR A 295 -3.95 28.12 5.61
CA THR A 295 -3.73 29.35 4.84
C THR A 295 -4.73 29.52 3.70
N GLY A 296 -5.74 28.64 3.60
CA GLY A 296 -6.62 28.56 2.42
C GLY A 296 -5.86 28.20 1.15
N GLY A 297 -4.88 27.29 1.24
CA GLY A 297 -4.07 26.83 0.09
C GLY A 297 -2.99 27.80 -0.40
N LYS A 298 -2.61 28.80 0.40
CA LYS A 298 -1.56 29.77 0.05
C LYS A 298 -0.23 29.40 0.71
N PRO A 299 0.94 29.61 0.07
CA PRO A 299 2.23 29.36 0.71
C PRO A 299 2.36 30.08 2.05
N MET A 300 2.91 29.39 3.05
CA MET A 300 3.25 30.01 4.32
C MET A 300 4.41 30.99 4.11
N LYS A 301 4.10 32.29 4.20
CA LYS A 301 5.12 33.34 4.20
C LYS A 301 5.92 33.32 5.50
N LYS A 302 7.18 33.73 5.38
CA LYS A 302 8.08 34.06 6.49
C LYS A 302 7.69 35.38 7.16
#